data_AF-A0A816W9N4-F1
#
_entry.id   AF-A0A816W9N4-F1
#
_cell.length_a   1.000
_cell.length_b   1.000
_cell.length_c   1.000
_cell.angle_alpha   90.00
_cell.angle_beta   90.00
_cell.angle_gamma   90.00
#
_symmetry.space_group_name_H-M   'P 1'
#
loop_
_entity.id
_entity.type
_entity.pdbx_description
1 polymer ?
#
loop_
_entity_poly.entity_id
_entity_poly.type
_entity_poly.pdbx_seq_one_letter_code
_entity_poly.pdbx_strand_id
1 'polypeptide(L)'
;VDLCGALVRVGDFIATKLAQPANIYNSIMYSLEFSLINLAYTHIQCVAYGALAHRLNAFWRSNTADVVVCVLRLWRIEWGEGGFNYVTNMEGGSDILFDSDIPEIQFFKSQDIGQVSLAGDIGQVSLAGGILSDPIDDCEIAIEYAFHFSFNHSKALHLACDEDFNQIQESIKDCKKKLEACKKKTEEAYSDESAGDDDIERLQKELDEDMELESKINDELR
;
A
#
# COMPACT_ATOMS: atom_id res chain seq x y z
N VAL A 1 -4.31 13.02 -0.45
CA VAL A 1 -3.91 13.47 -1.80
C VAL A 1 -2.70 12.69 -2.24
N ASP A 2 -2.62 12.43 -3.54
CA ASP A 2 -1.46 11.82 -4.16
C ASP A 2 -0.75 12.88 -5.00
N LEU A 3 0.58 12.96 -4.87
CA LEU A 3 1.40 13.99 -5.50
C LEU A 3 2.63 13.37 -6.13
N CYS A 4 3.09 13.93 -7.25
CA CYS A 4 4.34 13.57 -7.87
C CYS A 4 5.19 14.82 -8.10
N GLY A 5 6.49 14.72 -7.87
CA GLY A 5 7.42 15.81 -8.14
C GLY A 5 8.88 15.41 -7.95
N ALA A 6 9.76 16.24 -8.49
CA ALA A 6 11.19 16.15 -8.24
C ALA A 6 11.50 16.64 -6.82
N LEU A 7 12.32 15.89 -6.11
CA LEU A 7 12.84 16.24 -4.79
C LEU A 7 13.99 17.22 -4.95
N VAL A 8 13.78 18.46 -4.49
CA VAL A 8 14.73 19.57 -4.74
C VAL A 8 15.49 19.97 -3.49
N ARG A 9 14.87 19.82 -2.32
CA ARG A 9 15.51 20.13 -1.03
C ARG A 9 15.07 19.13 0.02
N VAL A 10 16.02 18.64 0.79
CA VAL A 10 15.78 17.87 2.02
C VAL A 10 16.47 18.61 3.16
N GLY A 11 15.71 18.96 4.18
CA GLY A 11 16.18 19.63 5.37
C GLY A 11 16.76 18.67 6.40
N ASP A 12 16.88 19.15 7.64
CA ASP A 12 17.47 18.37 8.72
C ASP A 12 16.51 17.32 9.29
N PHE A 13 17.08 16.19 9.69
CA PHE A 13 16.36 15.14 10.40
C PHE A 13 16.28 15.49 11.89
N ILE A 14 15.10 15.93 12.33
CA ILE A 14 14.88 16.50 13.67
C ILE A 14 14.17 15.49 14.58
N ALA A 15 14.63 15.38 15.83
CA ALA A 15 14.01 14.60 16.88
C ALA A 15 13.39 15.52 17.94
N THR A 16 12.06 15.56 17.99
CA THR A 16 11.31 16.43 18.90
C THR A 16 10.73 15.63 20.06
N LYS A 17 11.02 16.04 21.31
CA LYS A 17 10.40 15.44 22.49
C LYS A 17 8.99 15.97 22.67
N LEU A 18 8.00 15.09 22.62
CA LEU A 18 6.62 15.46 22.91
C LEU A 18 6.38 15.42 24.42
N ALA A 19 6.33 16.58 25.06
CA ALA A 19 5.98 16.68 26.46
C ALA A 19 4.46 16.53 26.61
N GLN A 20 3.99 15.36 27.06
CA GLN A 20 2.59 15.17 27.45
C GLN A 20 2.45 15.35 28.97
N PRO A 21 1.58 16.25 29.46
CA PRO A 21 1.47 16.54 30.89
C PRO A 21 0.98 15.36 31.76
N ALA A 22 0.51 14.26 31.15
CA ALA A 22 -0.07 13.10 31.84
C ALA A 22 0.65 11.76 31.55
N ASN A 23 1.73 11.75 30.76
CA ASN A 23 2.36 10.51 30.30
C ASN A 23 3.83 10.45 30.75
N ILE A 24 4.18 9.44 31.54
CA ILE A 24 5.56 9.18 32.02
C ILE A 24 6.53 8.73 30.92
N TYR A 25 6.01 8.45 29.72
CA TYR A 25 6.79 8.14 28.54
C TYR A 25 6.96 9.39 27.68
N ASN A 26 8.17 9.93 27.66
CA ASN A 26 8.57 10.96 26.70
C ASN A 26 8.68 10.32 25.31
N SER A 27 7.64 10.46 24.49
CA SER A 27 7.70 10.02 23.10
C SER A 27 8.57 10.98 22.30
N ILE A 28 9.51 10.43 21.52
CA ILE A 28 10.33 11.19 20.57
C ILE A 28 9.66 11.07 19.21
N MET A 29 9.26 12.21 18.65
CA MET A 29 8.73 12.30 17.30
C MET A 29 9.83 12.75 16.35
N TYR A 30 10.12 11.94 15.34
CA TYR A 30 11.05 12.30 14.29
C TYR A 30 10.32 13.00 13.15
N SER A 31 10.94 14.04 12.61
CA SER A 31 10.41 14.84 11.51
C SER A 31 11.52 15.20 10.52
N LEU A 32 11.16 15.30 9.25
CA LEU A 32 12.06 15.70 8.17
C LEU A 32 11.29 16.59 7.21
N GLU A 33 11.74 17.83 7.07
CA GLU A 33 11.19 18.76 6.09
C GLU A 33 11.86 18.55 4.74
N PHE A 34 11.08 18.65 3.67
CA PHE A 34 11.59 18.58 2.31
C PHE A 34 10.71 19.40 1.36
N SER A 35 11.14 19.52 0.12
CA SER A 35 10.35 20.21 -0.90
C SER A 35 10.43 19.55 -2.24
N LEU A 36 9.28 19.55 -2.91
CA LEU A 36 9.09 19.01 -4.24
C LEU A 36 8.81 20.12 -5.24
N ILE A 37 9.22 19.92 -6.49
CA ILE A 37 8.71 20.68 -7.63
C ILE A 37 7.86 19.72 -8.46
N ASN A 38 6.58 20.05 -8.65
CA ASN A 38 5.69 19.26 -9.48
C ASN A 38 5.84 19.61 -10.98
N LEU A 39 5.06 18.95 -11.84
CA LEU A 39 5.06 19.19 -13.29
C LEU A 39 4.62 20.60 -13.69
N ALA A 40 3.85 21.28 -12.82
CA ALA A 40 3.45 22.66 -13.00
C ALA A 40 4.50 23.64 -12.45
N TYR A 41 5.73 23.18 -12.22
CA TYR A 41 6.83 23.94 -11.63
C TYR A 41 6.49 24.61 -10.28
N THR A 42 5.46 24.10 -9.60
CA THR A 42 5.02 24.62 -8.31
C THR A 42 5.86 23.99 -7.22
N HIS A 43 6.41 24.83 -6.35
CA HIS A 43 7.17 24.38 -5.19
C HIS A 43 6.21 24.00 -4.05
N ILE A 44 6.28 22.74 -3.63
CA ILE A 44 5.43 22.16 -2.60
C ILE A 44 6.29 21.87 -1.37
N GLN A 45 5.97 22.49 -0.24
CA GLN A 45 6.60 22.18 1.04
C GLN A 45 5.97 20.91 1.63
N CYS A 46 6.82 20.02 2.14
CA CYS A 46 6.40 18.76 2.71
C CYS A 46 7.11 18.45 4.03
N VAL A 47 6.43 17.75 4.92
CA VAL A 47 7.01 17.27 6.18
C VAL A 47 6.69 15.80 6.34
N ALA A 48 7.73 14.97 6.47
CA ALA A 48 7.60 13.57 6.81
C ALA A 48 7.80 13.39 8.32
N TYR A 49 7.07 12.45 8.91
CA TYR A 49 7.11 12.08 10.31
C TYR A 49 7.33 10.58 10.51
N GLY A 50 7.89 10.23 11.66
CA GLY A 50 8.03 8.84 12.12
C GLY A 50 8.84 7.96 11.15
N ALA A 51 8.34 6.76 10.86
CA ALA A 51 9.04 5.79 10.01
C ALA A 51 9.33 6.31 8.59
N LEU A 52 8.46 7.15 8.01
CA LEU A 52 8.68 7.74 6.69
C LEU A 52 9.80 8.77 6.71
N ALA A 53 9.90 9.56 7.78
CA ALA A 53 11.01 10.51 7.95
C ALA A 53 12.36 9.79 7.99
N HIS A 54 12.44 8.66 8.71
CA HIS A 54 13.65 7.82 8.72
C HIS A 54 13.97 7.27 7.33
N ARG A 55 12.96 6.72 6.63
CA ARG A 55 13.14 6.12 5.31
C ARG A 55 13.62 7.14 4.28
N LEU A 56 13.01 8.32 4.26
CA LEU A 56 13.40 9.41 3.37
C LEU A 56 14.82 9.91 3.68
N ASN A 57 15.17 10.11 4.95
CA ASN A 57 16.51 10.52 5.34
C ASN A 57 17.57 9.46 4.96
N ALA A 58 17.29 8.18 5.18
CA ALA A 58 18.18 7.09 4.80
C ALA A 58 18.38 7.03 3.28
N PHE A 59 17.29 7.07 2.51
CA PHE A 59 17.31 7.11 1.05
C PHE A 59 18.16 8.30 0.56
N TRP A 60 17.85 9.52 1.02
CA TRP A 60 18.53 10.74 0.60
C TRP A 60 20.04 10.70 0.85
N ARG A 61 20.46 10.19 2.02
CA ARG A 61 21.90 10.07 2.35
C ARG A 61 22.65 9.01 1.55
N SER A 62 21.94 8.01 1.03
CA SER A 62 22.52 6.93 0.22
C SER A 62 22.42 7.18 -1.28
N ASN A 63 21.59 8.14 -1.70
CA ASN A 63 21.30 8.39 -3.10
C ASN A 63 22.43 9.18 -3.77
N THR A 64 22.78 8.78 -4.99
CA THR A 64 23.77 9.46 -5.84
C THR A 64 23.16 10.01 -7.13
N ALA A 65 21.84 9.90 -7.33
CA ALA A 65 21.17 10.43 -8.50
C ALA A 65 21.09 11.96 -8.45
N ASP A 66 21.39 12.61 -9.58
CA ASP A 66 21.31 14.08 -9.73
C ASP A 66 19.88 14.60 -9.59
N VAL A 67 18.90 13.80 -10.04
CA VAL A 67 17.47 14.11 -9.94
C VAL A 67 16.75 12.90 -9.37
N VAL A 68 16.03 13.13 -8.27
CA VAL A 68 15.12 12.15 -7.67
C VAL A 68 13.70 12.59 -7.91
N VAL A 69 12.88 11.74 -8.50
CA VAL A 69 11.42 11.95 -8.57
C VAL A 69 10.76 11.03 -7.58
N CYS A 70 9.78 11.56 -6.82
CA CYS A 70 9.01 10.75 -5.90
C CYS A 70 7.50 10.92 -6.08
N VAL A 71 6.78 9.90 -5.64
CA VAL A 71 5.32 9.88 -5.53
C VAL A 71 4.95 9.78 -4.06
N LEU A 72 4.19 10.76 -3.60
CA LEU A 72 3.60 10.83 -2.27
C LEU A 72 2.20 10.22 -2.34
N ARG A 73 1.93 9.15 -1.60
CA ARG A 73 0.61 8.48 -1.57
C ARG A 73 -0.12 8.68 -0.25
N LEU A 74 -1.40 9.06 -0.32
CA LEU A 74 -2.29 9.30 0.81
C LEU A 74 -1.75 10.34 1.79
N TRP A 75 -1.18 11.44 1.28
CA TRP A 75 -0.70 12.54 2.11
C TRP A 75 -1.82 13.54 2.42
N ARG A 76 -1.68 14.30 3.49
CA ARG A 76 -2.66 15.29 3.96
C ARG A 76 -2.15 16.70 3.69
N ILE A 77 -3.03 17.57 3.22
CA ILE A 77 -2.75 18.99 3.06
C ILE A 77 -3.06 19.70 4.38
N GLU A 78 -2.11 20.48 4.87
CA GLU A 78 -2.29 21.37 6.01
C GLU A 78 -2.56 22.78 5.50
N TRP A 79 -3.63 23.39 6.02
CA TRP A 79 -4.06 24.74 5.70
C TRP A 79 -3.75 25.68 6.86
N GLY A 80 -3.27 26.87 6.56
CA GLY A 80 -3.04 27.94 7.54
C GLY A 80 -3.93 29.16 7.25
N GLU A 81 -3.76 30.22 8.05
CA GLU A 81 -4.51 31.48 7.89
C GLU A 81 -4.34 32.15 6.51
N GLY A 82 -3.30 31.81 5.76
CA GLY A 82 -2.99 32.32 4.42
C GLY A 82 -3.23 31.35 3.26
N GLY A 83 -3.91 30.22 3.49
CA GLY A 83 -4.13 29.19 2.47
C GLY A 83 -3.22 27.97 2.63
N PHE A 84 -2.72 27.44 1.52
CA PHE A 84 -1.88 26.24 1.53
C PHE A 84 -0.62 26.48 2.38
N ASN A 85 -0.35 25.60 3.34
CA ASN A 85 0.83 25.68 4.19
C ASN A 85 1.88 24.62 3.77
N TYR A 86 1.58 23.35 4.01
CA TYR A 86 2.44 22.24 3.61
C TYR A 86 1.65 20.94 3.47
N VAL A 87 2.32 19.91 2.95
CA VAL A 87 1.78 18.54 2.86
C VAL A 87 2.50 17.63 3.86
N THR A 88 1.77 16.76 4.55
CA THR A 88 2.32 15.86 5.56
C THR A 88 1.77 14.45 5.48
N ASN A 89 2.50 13.47 6.02
CA ASN A 89 2.07 12.09 6.07
C ASN A 89 1.12 11.79 7.25
N MET A 90 0.34 10.73 7.08
CA MET A 90 -0.34 10.00 8.13
C MET A 90 0.49 8.77 8.50
N GLU A 91 0.87 8.65 9.76
CA GLU A 91 1.65 7.50 10.23
C GLU A 91 0.87 6.20 10.03
N GLY A 92 1.50 5.22 9.36
CA GLY A 92 0.89 3.94 9.00
C GLY A 92 -0.05 3.96 7.78
N GLY A 93 -0.40 5.13 7.24
CA GLY A 93 -1.32 5.25 6.10
C GLY A 93 -0.70 5.81 4.82
N SER A 94 0.23 6.75 4.94
CA SER A 94 0.90 7.34 3.78
C SER A 94 2.13 6.53 3.36
N ASP A 95 2.58 6.76 2.13
CA ASP A 95 3.80 6.16 1.61
C ASP A 95 4.56 7.12 0.69
N ILE A 96 5.85 6.84 0.49
CA ILE A 96 6.71 7.53 -0.47
C ILE A 96 7.38 6.50 -1.38
N LEU A 97 7.23 6.71 -2.68
CA LEU A 97 7.86 5.89 -3.70
C LEU A 97 8.91 6.73 -4.43
N PHE A 98 10.12 6.22 -4.58
CA PHE A 98 11.21 6.89 -5.30
C PHE A 98 11.39 6.22 -6.65
N ASP A 99 11.58 7.03 -7.70
CA ASP A 99 11.98 6.59 -9.03
C ASP A 99 11.18 5.39 -9.57
N SER A 100 9.87 5.37 -9.31
CA SER A 100 9.02 4.28 -9.79
C SER A 100 8.99 4.23 -11.32
N ASP A 101 8.85 3.02 -11.87
CA ASP A 101 8.68 2.77 -13.32
C ASP A 101 7.29 3.18 -13.79
N ILE A 102 6.92 4.42 -13.49
CA ILE A 102 5.68 5.06 -13.90
C ILE A 102 6.00 5.89 -15.14
N PRO A 103 5.29 5.72 -16.27
CA PRO A 103 5.57 6.41 -17.53
C PRO A 103 5.69 7.93 -17.38
N GLU A 104 4.89 8.52 -16.50
CA GLU A 104 4.89 9.95 -16.19
C GLU A 104 6.16 10.41 -15.47
N ILE A 105 6.80 9.55 -14.66
CA ILE A 105 8.10 9.84 -14.02
C ILE A 105 9.22 9.82 -15.06
N GLN A 106 9.15 8.91 -16.03
CA GLN A 106 10.09 8.86 -17.16
C GLN A 106 9.91 10.07 -18.08
N PHE A 107 8.67 10.53 -18.27
CA PHE A 107 8.38 11.78 -18.95
C PHE A 107 8.93 12.99 -18.18
N PHE A 108 8.75 13.05 -16.86
CA PHE A 108 9.31 14.09 -16.00
C PHE A 108 10.84 14.16 -16.10
N LYS A 109 11.52 13.01 -16.11
CA LYS A 109 12.97 12.92 -16.27
C LYS A 109 13.46 13.30 -17.68
N SER A 110 12.64 13.09 -18.71
CA SER A 110 13.00 13.37 -20.11
C SER A 110 12.71 14.81 -20.55
N GLN A 111 11.81 15.53 -19.85
CA GLN A 111 11.78 16.99 -19.91
C GLN A 111 13.00 17.53 -19.15
N ASP A 112 14.05 17.94 -19.87
CA ASP A 112 15.33 18.40 -19.34
C ASP A 112 15.22 19.21 -18.02
N ILE A 113 15.45 18.53 -16.89
CA ILE A 113 15.91 19.16 -15.63
C ILE A 113 17.44 19.39 -15.71
N GLY A 114 18.05 19.12 -16.87
CA GLY A 114 19.48 19.13 -17.16
C GLY A 114 20.22 20.46 -16.98
N GLN A 115 19.62 21.48 -16.37
CA GLN A 115 20.30 22.74 -16.01
C GLN A 115 19.97 23.28 -14.60
N VAL A 116 19.44 22.47 -13.68
CA VAL A 116 19.38 22.88 -12.26
C VAL A 116 20.62 22.35 -11.53
N SER A 117 21.76 22.98 -11.77
CA SER A 117 22.96 22.75 -10.95
C SER A 117 22.82 23.51 -9.64
N LEU A 118 22.64 22.78 -8.53
CA LEU A 118 22.83 23.32 -7.18
C LEU A 118 24.33 23.46 -6.92
N ALA A 119 24.95 24.47 -7.50
CA ALA A 119 26.20 24.99 -6.99
C ALA A 119 25.88 25.79 -5.71
N GLY A 120 26.68 25.55 -4.67
CA GLY A 120 26.48 26.13 -3.34
C GLY A 120 26.41 27.66 -3.32
N ASP A 121 25.88 28.11 -2.19
CA ASP A 121 25.70 29.48 -1.74
C ASP A 121 24.51 30.27 -2.32
N ILE A 122 23.99 31.09 -1.41
CA ILE A 122 22.73 31.80 -1.42
C ILE A 122 22.68 32.79 -2.60
N GLY A 123 21.66 32.65 -3.46
CA GLY A 123 21.17 33.75 -4.29
C GLY A 123 21.30 33.56 -5.80
N GLN A 124 20.13 33.65 -6.46
CA GLN A 124 19.88 33.76 -7.90
C GLN A 124 19.80 32.45 -8.71
N VAL A 125 18.57 32.15 -9.15
CA VAL A 125 18.28 31.28 -10.28
C VAL A 125 18.06 32.19 -11.49
N SER A 126 18.92 32.12 -12.51
CA SER A 126 18.71 32.83 -13.78
C SER A 126 18.20 31.85 -14.82
N LEU A 127 16.97 32.02 -15.29
CA LEU A 127 16.41 31.27 -16.40
C LEU A 127 16.79 31.97 -17.72
N ALA A 128 17.64 31.32 -18.52
CA ALA A 128 17.80 31.68 -19.91
C ALA A 128 16.66 31.06 -20.73
N GLY A 129 15.55 31.78 -20.84
CA GLY A 129 14.49 31.43 -21.78
C GLY A 129 13.09 31.85 -21.34
N GLY A 130 12.59 32.96 -21.88
CA GLY A 130 11.18 33.32 -21.86
C GLY A 130 10.76 34.23 -20.71
N ILE A 131 10.23 35.41 -21.06
CA ILE A 131 9.71 36.42 -20.14
C ILE A 131 8.42 35.88 -19.47
N LEU A 132 8.38 35.88 -18.13
CA LEU A 132 7.17 35.64 -17.32
C LEU A 132 6.05 36.57 -17.79
N SER A 133 4.90 36.01 -18.16
CA SER A 133 3.62 36.74 -18.23
C SER A 133 2.81 36.43 -16.95
N ASP A 134 1.79 37.22 -16.65
CA ASP A 134 1.29 37.49 -15.29
C ASP A 134 0.86 36.26 -14.42
N PRO A 135 1.09 36.30 -13.08
CA PRO A 135 0.93 35.17 -12.17
C PRO A 135 -0.52 34.70 -11.89
N ILE A 136 -1.54 35.36 -12.46
CA ILE A 136 -2.96 35.02 -12.24
C ILE A 136 -3.45 34.00 -13.28
N ASP A 137 -3.06 34.14 -14.55
CA ASP A 137 -3.42 33.18 -15.60
C ASP A 137 -2.68 31.83 -15.41
N ASP A 138 -1.46 31.89 -14.87
CA ASP A 138 -0.65 30.70 -14.55
C ASP A 138 -1.26 29.84 -13.43
N CYS A 139 -2.02 30.44 -12.50
CA CYS A 139 -2.74 29.70 -11.46
C CYS A 139 -3.95 28.95 -12.03
N GLU A 140 -4.68 29.53 -12.99
CA GLU A 140 -5.85 28.90 -13.60
C GLU A 140 -5.44 27.70 -14.47
N ILE A 141 -4.36 27.86 -15.24
CA ILE A 141 -3.74 26.78 -16.00
C ILE A 141 -3.21 25.67 -15.07
N ALA A 142 -2.46 26.01 -14.02
CA ALA A 142 -1.95 25.02 -13.07
C ALA A 142 -3.06 24.24 -12.34
N ILE A 143 -4.19 24.89 -12.03
CA ILE A 143 -5.38 24.24 -11.46
C ILE A 143 -6.00 23.28 -12.48
N GLU A 144 -6.16 23.67 -13.74
CA GLU A 144 -6.75 22.83 -14.79
C GLU A 144 -5.88 21.59 -15.08
N TYR A 145 -4.55 21.75 -15.12
CA TYR A 145 -3.60 20.64 -15.28
C TYR A 145 -3.53 19.73 -14.05
N ALA A 146 -3.59 20.28 -12.82
CA ALA A 146 -3.68 19.47 -11.60
C ALA A 146 -5.00 18.69 -11.54
N PHE A 147 -6.10 19.27 -12.02
CA PHE A 147 -7.39 18.59 -12.16
C PHE A 147 -7.31 17.47 -13.18
N HIS A 148 -6.69 17.71 -14.34
CA HIS A 148 -6.50 16.70 -15.37
C HIS A 148 -5.59 15.56 -14.90
N PHE A 149 -4.53 15.87 -14.14
CA PHE A 149 -3.66 14.87 -13.49
C PHE A 149 -4.42 14.04 -12.47
N SER A 150 -5.17 14.67 -11.56
CA SER A 150 -5.97 13.97 -10.55
C SER A 150 -7.06 13.10 -11.20
N PHE A 151 -7.67 13.58 -12.29
CA PHE A 151 -8.70 12.86 -13.04
C PHE A 151 -8.14 11.65 -13.80
N ASN A 152 -7.01 11.80 -14.51
CA ASN A 152 -6.41 10.68 -15.22
C ASN A 152 -5.79 9.66 -14.26
N HIS A 153 -5.20 10.12 -13.16
CA HIS A 153 -4.73 9.22 -12.10
C HIS A 153 -5.89 8.46 -11.46
N SER A 154 -7.01 9.14 -11.18
CA SER A 154 -8.24 8.50 -10.71
C SER A 154 -8.76 7.46 -11.70
N LYS A 155 -8.71 7.72 -13.02
CA LYS A 155 -9.07 6.72 -14.04
C LYS A 155 -8.13 5.53 -14.06
N ALA A 156 -6.83 5.76 -13.99
CA ALA A 156 -5.83 4.68 -13.97
C ALA A 156 -5.98 3.81 -12.70
N LEU A 157 -6.19 4.43 -11.54
CA LEU A 157 -6.53 3.74 -10.30
C LEU A 157 -7.84 2.98 -10.42
N HIS A 158 -8.89 3.57 -11.01
CA HIS A 158 -10.17 2.89 -11.19
C HIS A 158 -10.04 1.67 -12.10
N LEU A 159 -9.30 1.78 -13.20
CA LEU A 159 -9.02 0.66 -14.11
C LEU A 159 -8.23 -0.46 -13.42
N ALA A 160 -7.22 -0.12 -12.62
CA ALA A 160 -6.48 -1.09 -11.83
C ALA A 160 -7.36 -1.76 -10.76
N CYS A 161 -8.19 -0.98 -10.06
CA CYS A 161 -9.15 -1.50 -9.08
C CYS A 161 -10.23 -2.37 -9.73
N ASP A 162 -10.69 -2.06 -10.93
CA ASP A 162 -11.66 -2.88 -11.67
C ASP A 162 -11.05 -4.23 -12.06
N GLU A 163 -9.79 -4.24 -12.52
CA GLU A 163 -9.06 -5.47 -12.83
C GLU A 163 -8.86 -6.34 -11.57
N ASP A 164 -8.39 -5.73 -10.47
CA ASP A 164 -8.23 -6.42 -9.19
C ASP A 164 -9.57 -6.95 -8.65
N PHE A 165 -10.64 -6.15 -8.74
CA PHE A 165 -11.98 -6.56 -8.32
C PHE A 165 -12.49 -7.74 -9.15
N ASN A 166 -12.33 -7.70 -10.48
CA ASN A 166 -12.71 -8.79 -11.36
C ASN A 166 -11.92 -10.07 -11.04
N GLN A 167 -10.61 -9.97 -10.83
CA GLN A 167 -9.76 -11.10 -10.46
C GLN A 167 -10.16 -11.70 -9.10
N ILE A 168 -10.45 -10.87 -8.10
CA ILE A 168 -10.97 -11.31 -6.80
C ILE A 168 -12.34 -11.98 -6.96
N GLN A 169 -13.23 -11.41 -7.77
CA GLN A 169 -14.56 -11.95 -8.01
C GLN A 169 -14.49 -13.33 -8.70
N GLU A 170 -13.62 -13.50 -9.68
CA GLU A 170 -13.36 -14.79 -10.32
C GLU A 170 -12.80 -15.80 -9.32
N SER A 171 -11.86 -15.39 -8.48
CA SER A 171 -11.29 -16.23 -7.42
C SER A 171 -12.36 -16.68 -6.42
N ILE A 172 -13.28 -15.78 -6.01
CA ILE A 172 -14.42 -16.13 -5.15
C ILE A 172 -15.34 -17.14 -5.83
N LYS A 173 -15.62 -16.96 -7.12
CA LYS A 173 -16.46 -17.87 -7.91
C LYS A 173 -15.82 -19.26 -8.02
N ASP A 174 -14.50 -19.33 -8.21
CA ASP A 174 -13.75 -20.59 -8.26
C ASP A 174 -13.72 -21.29 -6.89
N CYS A 175 -13.47 -20.53 -5.81
CA CYS A 175 -13.55 -21.05 -4.44
C CYS A 175 -14.93 -21.63 -4.11
N LYS A 176 -16.02 -20.95 -4.51
CA LYS A 176 -17.38 -21.49 -4.35
C LYS A 176 -17.57 -22.81 -5.10
N LYS A 177 -17.09 -22.94 -6.34
CA LYS A 177 -17.17 -24.21 -7.08
C LYS A 177 -16.40 -25.33 -6.38
N LYS A 178 -15.19 -25.04 -5.89
CA LYS A 178 -14.38 -26.00 -5.14
C LYS A 178 -15.05 -26.43 -3.84
N LEU A 179 -15.70 -25.50 -3.13
CA LEU A 179 -16.48 -25.78 -1.94
C LEU A 179 -17.64 -26.75 -2.22
N GLU A 180 -18.44 -26.48 -3.25
CA GLU A 180 -19.55 -27.36 -3.64
C GLU A 180 -19.07 -28.74 -4.08
N ALA A 181 -17.94 -28.83 -4.80
CA ALA A 181 -17.33 -30.09 -5.18
C ALA A 181 -16.85 -30.91 -3.97
N CYS A 182 -16.23 -30.25 -2.98
CA CYS A 182 -15.85 -30.90 -1.72
C CYS A 182 -17.07 -31.38 -0.95
N LYS A 183 -18.12 -30.55 -0.84
CA LYS A 183 -19.36 -30.90 -0.15
C LYS A 183 -20.00 -32.15 -0.77
N LYS A 184 -20.10 -32.21 -2.09
CA LYS A 184 -20.63 -33.38 -2.81
C LYS A 184 -19.82 -34.65 -2.53
N LYS A 185 -18.49 -34.57 -2.54
CA LYS A 185 -17.62 -35.71 -2.22
C LYS A 185 -17.78 -36.19 -0.78
N THR A 186 -17.99 -35.27 0.16
CA THR A 186 -18.27 -35.61 1.55
C THR A 186 -19.63 -36.29 1.70
N GLU A 187 -20.68 -35.79 1.03
CA GLU A 187 -22.01 -36.41 1.03
C GLU A 187 -22.02 -37.80 0.36
N GLU A 188 -21.25 -37.97 -0.72
CA GLU A 188 -21.05 -39.27 -1.38
C GLU A 188 -20.31 -40.25 -0.46
N ALA A 189 -19.25 -39.80 0.23
CA ALA A 189 -18.52 -40.64 1.19
C ALA A 189 -19.40 -41.11 2.36
N TYR A 190 -20.25 -40.23 2.91
CA TYR A 190 -21.19 -40.60 3.97
C TYR A 190 -22.30 -41.55 3.51
N SER A 191 -22.63 -41.57 2.21
CA SER A 191 -23.63 -42.49 1.66
C SER A 191 -23.04 -43.88 1.36
N ASP A 192 -21.74 -43.97 1.06
CA ASP A 192 -21.03 -45.22 0.77
C ASP A 192 -20.67 -46.01 2.05
N GLU A 193 -20.59 -45.34 3.22
CA GLU A 193 -20.29 -45.99 4.50
C GLU A 193 -21.45 -46.81 5.08
N SER A 194 -22.65 -46.76 4.49
CA SER A 194 -23.80 -47.59 4.89
C SER A 194 -23.58 -49.09 4.70
N ALA A 195 -22.58 -49.53 3.93
CA ALA A 195 -22.26 -50.94 3.75
C ALA A 195 -21.40 -51.52 4.89
N GLY A 196 -20.79 -50.69 5.73
CA GLY A 196 -19.94 -51.14 6.84
C GLY A 196 -20.70 -51.56 8.10
N ASP A 197 -21.87 -50.99 8.33
CA ASP A 197 -22.66 -51.21 9.55
C ASP A 197 -23.31 -52.61 9.57
N ASP A 198 -23.83 -53.05 8.41
CA ASP A 198 -24.45 -54.38 8.23
C ASP A 198 -23.45 -55.54 8.46
N ASP A 199 -22.19 -55.37 8.04
CA ASP A 199 -21.14 -56.39 8.22
C ASP A 199 -20.64 -56.44 9.67
N ILE A 200 -20.62 -55.29 10.37
CA ILE A 200 -20.25 -55.23 11.80
C ILE A 200 -21.34 -55.91 12.65
N GLU A 201 -22.62 -55.66 12.38
CA GLU A 201 -23.73 -56.29 13.12
C GLU A 201 -23.75 -57.81 12.86
N ARG A 202 -23.49 -58.25 11.63
CA ARG A 202 -23.35 -59.68 11.30
C ARG A 202 -22.21 -60.34 12.08
N LEU A 203 -21.03 -59.74 12.09
CA LEU A 203 -19.86 -60.30 12.78
C LEU A 203 -20.03 -60.32 14.30
N GLN A 204 -20.72 -59.33 14.88
CA GLN A 204 -21.08 -59.34 16.31
C GLN A 204 -22.01 -60.51 16.63
N LYS A 205 -23.00 -60.76 15.78
CA LYS A 205 -23.94 -61.87 15.96
C LYS A 205 -23.25 -63.24 15.85
N GLU A 206 -22.37 -63.44 14.87
CA GLU A 206 -21.61 -64.69 14.74
C GLU A 206 -20.71 -64.94 15.96
N LEU A 207 -20.07 -63.88 16.49
CA LEU A 207 -19.23 -63.98 17.69
C LEU A 207 -20.03 -64.35 18.95
N ASP A 208 -21.22 -63.79 19.12
CA ASP A 208 -22.11 -64.13 20.26
C ASP A 208 -22.60 -65.58 20.18
N GLU A 209 -22.95 -66.05 18.98
CA GLU A 209 -23.36 -67.44 18.74
C GLU A 209 -22.23 -68.45 19.02
N ASP A 210 -21.00 -68.14 18.61
CA ASP A 210 -19.82 -68.98 18.86
C ASP A 210 -19.46 -69.01 20.35
N MET A 211 -19.53 -67.87 21.05
CA MET A 211 -19.33 -67.82 22.51
C MET A 211 -20.36 -68.67 23.26
N GLU A 212 -21.63 -68.64 22.83
CA GLU A 212 -22.68 -69.44 23.45
C GLU A 212 -22.45 -70.94 23.22
N LEU A 213 -22.04 -71.34 22.02
CA LEU A 213 -21.67 -72.72 21.70
C LEU A 213 -20.48 -73.21 22.51
N GLU A 214 -19.42 -72.41 22.64
CA GLU A 214 -18.24 -72.76 23.43
C GLU A 214 -18.59 -72.93 24.92
N SER A 215 -19.43 -72.05 25.46
CA SER A 215 -19.90 -72.14 26.85
C SER A 215 -20.67 -73.44 27.12
N LYS A 216 -21.56 -73.85 26.20
CA LYS A 216 -22.33 -75.09 26.29
C LYS A 216 -21.43 -76.32 26.23
N ILE A 217 -20.46 -76.33 25.33
CA ILE A 217 -19.50 -77.44 25.21
C ILE A 217 -18.64 -77.57 26.47
N ASN A 218 -18.19 -76.44 27.03
CA ASN A 218 -17.39 -76.43 28.25
C ASN A 218 -18.20 -76.89 29.48
N ASP A 219 -19.50 -76.55 29.54
CA ASP A 219 -20.42 -77.05 30.56
C ASP A 219 -20.73 -78.54 30.41
N GLU A 220 -20.80 -79.07 29.18
CA GLU A 220 -20.98 -80.51 28.91
C GLU A 220 -19.73 -81.36 29.24
N LEU A 221 -18.54 -80.76 29.21
CA LEU A 221 -17.27 -81.42 29.51
C LEU A 221 -16.87 -81.35 31.00
N ARG A 222 -17.66 -80.68 31.83
CA ARG A 222 -17.41 -80.49 33.28
C ARG A 222 -18.20 -81.46 34.15
#